data_AF-A0A4Z1GN31-F1
#
_entry.id   AF-A0A4Z1GN31-F1
#
_cell.length_a   1.000
_cell.length_b   1.000
_cell.length_c   1.000
_cell.angle_alpha   90.00
_cell.angle_beta   90.00
_cell.angle_gamma   90.00
#
_symmetry.space_group_name_H-M   'P 1'
#
loop_
_entity.id
_entity.type
_entity.pdbx_description
1 polymer ?
#
loop_
_entity_poly.entity_id
_entity_poly.type
_entity_poly.pdbx_seq_one_letter_code
_entity_poly.pdbx_strand_id
1 'polypeptide(L)'
;MTDLYPIVIPPFEHRFKAVTYTCSGEGLRKDGHSYDPNVEMLIPPKGQELGNSIATKPAGWWKAQCSFRGLKQTGSIAELQSRLGGAKKEMDPELKAAESQLNKDFMKQNKLARDGDWDNLKTAEEKADANPERYLNEAFPKSATGELAKPDIIIVKNERRAALAEAAHKMGLESVLVDAPRVGNIRPSPDQWVVVGRITDAVVNQKREFERAATRPKENTPKKTPGARPKQTARKSVPSSGTHDNVFDEIKAQSARPILPLPRPRKKQTARKVAQSTATHFNLFSDSDSHSPNRPAPVSPGPRKQTAVKSTRSTSTHSDLFAGDGEDKDAHRQPAAKRSRTSASGARANSSAESEDLWDVRGSYVIECPDIEEEWGEKDSDLTLDIYVENKNGRPQMFAMFNFIVVEGIMRFERPTDVPSPKNSDQKRKRESTSSIDEDGDVMMSDVSQNVASNSKHKESAFFLGANDKPTARRPTWPYRWRGEETGEGEIQLGSDKRLESITFDDKNKSLSGTFTCDFAGECKFTGLMINRRPQDSRIDPESQWESRSEAAYEEALQTRWK
;
A
#
# COMPACT_ATOMS: atom_id res chain seq x y z
N MET A 1 -7.06 -4.14 -19.87
CA MET A 1 -7.75 -4.19 -18.56
C MET A 1 -7.03 -3.29 -17.53
N THR A 2 -6.51 -2.13 -17.96
CA THR A 2 -5.65 -1.28 -17.13
C THR A 2 -6.40 -0.36 -16.16
N ASP A 3 -7.73 -0.23 -16.31
CA ASP A 3 -8.53 0.74 -15.53
C ASP A 3 -8.89 0.28 -14.11
N LEU A 4 -8.54 -0.94 -13.69
CA LEU A 4 -8.94 -1.45 -12.37
C LEU A 4 -8.15 -0.81 -11.22
N TYR A 5 -6.85 -0.55 -11.40
CA TYR A 5 -5.97 -0.13 -10.32
C TYR A 5 -5.77 1.39 -10.24
N PRO A 6 -5.72 1.97 -9.02
CA PRO A 6 -5.83 1.29 -7.72
C PRO A 6 -7.26 0.87 -7.35
N ILE A 7 -7.40 -0.19 -6.56
CA ILE A 7 -8.68 -0.61 -5.98
C ILE A 7 -8.88 0.17 -4.67
N VAL A 8 -9.90 1.01 -4.61
CA VAL A 8 -10.19 1.89 -3.44
C VAL A 8 -11.46 1.50 -2.70
N ILE A 9 -12.26 0.57 -3.24
CA ILE A 9 -13.48 0.06 -2.60
C ILE A 9 -13.30 -1.38 -2.14
N PRO A 10 -13.98 -1.80 -1.05
CA PRO A 10 -13.94 -3.18 -0.59
C PRO A 10 -14.61 -4.14 -1.60
N PRO A 11 -14.21 -5.43 -1.63
CA PRO A 11 -14.84 -6.43 -2.49
C PRO A 11 -16.35 -6.56 -2.25
N PHE A 12 -17.12 -6.82 -3.31
CA PHE A 12 -18.55 -7.09 -3.17
C PHE A 12 -18.81 -8.52 -2.71
N GLU A 13 -19.71 -8.68 -1.74
CA GLU A 13 -20.22 -10.00 -1.36
C GLU A 13 -21.38 -10.43 -2.27
N HIS A 14 -21.32 -11.66 -2.75
CA HIS A 14 -22.40 -12.29 -3.51
C HIS A 14 -22.77 -13.63 -2.90
N ARG A 15 -24.04 -13.82 -2.56
CA ARG A 15 -24.55 -15.09 -2.03
C ARG A 15 -25.27 -15.89 -3.10
N PHE A 16 -24.84 -17.13 -3.31
CA PHE A 16 -25.43 -18.06 -4.27
C PHE A 16 -25.57 -19.46 -3.66
N LYS A 17 -26.78 -20.03 -3.65
CA LYS A 17 -27.08 -21.37 -3.08
C LYS A 17 -26.49 -21.60 -1.67
N ALA A 18 -26.64 -20.61 -0.78
CA ALA A 18 -26.10 -20.56 0.59
C ALA A 18 -24.56 -20.45 0.71
N VAL A 19 -23.87 -20.17 -0.39
CA VAL A 19 -22.42 -19.97 -0.44
C VAL A 19 -22.14 -18.48 -0.68
N THR A 20 -21.26 -17.89 0.12
CA THR A 20 -20.79 -16.51 -0.08
C THR A 20 -19.53 -16.50 -0.91
N TYR A 21 -19.51 -15.63 -1.92
CA TYR A 21 -18.39 -15.31 -2.80
C TYR A 21 -18.04 -13.83 -2.63
N THR A 22 -16.79 -13.46 -2.91
CA THR A 22 -16.33 -12.07 -2.96
C THR A 22 -15.90 -11.70 -4.37
N CYS A 23 -16.08 -10.44 -4.77
CA CYS A 23 -15.72 -9.93 -6.09
C CYS A 23 -14.93 -8.63 -5.97
N SER A 24 -13.69 -8.61 -6.46
CA SER A 24 -12.79 -7.45 -6.43
C SER A 24 -12.54 -6.85 -7.83
N GLY A 25 -13.41 -7.14 -8.80
CA GLY A 25 -13.22 -6.74 -10.20
C GLY A 25 -12.31 -7.67 -11.01
N GLU A 26 -11.62 -8.61 -10.37
CA GLU A 26 -10.79 -9.64 -11.00
C GLU A 26 -11.53 -10.97 -11.21
N GLY A 27 -12.82 -11.03 -10.86
CA GLY A 27 -13.60 -12.27 -10.83
C GLY A 27 -14.13 -12.62 -9.44
N LEU A 28 -14.83 -13.75 -9.36
CA LEU A 28 -15.34 -14.28 -8.11
C LEU A 28 -14.27 -15.09 -7.37
N ARG A 29 -14.17 -14.84 -6.06
CA ARG A 29 -13.34 -15.61 -5.13
C ARG A 29 -14.23 -16.28 -4.08
N LYS A 30 -13.84 -17.49 -3.67
CA LYS A 30 -14.47 -18.22 -2.57
C LYS A 30 -13.39 -18.54 -1.53
N ASP A 31 -13.57 -18.02 -0.31
CA ASP A 31 -12.61 -18.18 0.79
C ASP A 31 -11.19 -17.77 0.35
N GLY A 32 -11.07 -16.66 -0.38
CA GLY A 32 -9.80 -16.14 -0.92
C GLY A 32 -9.33 -16.79 -2.23
N HIS A 33 -9.91 -17.91 -2.66
CA HIS A 33 -9.46 -18.65 -3.84
C HIS A 33 -10.29 -18.34 -5.09
N SER A 34 -9.60 -18.07 -6.21
CA SER A 34 -10.20 -17.84 -7.53
C SER A 34 -10.60 -19.14 -8.23
N TYR A 35 -11.48 -19.04 -9.21
CA TYR A 35 -11.82 -20.15 -10.09
C TYR A 35 -10.60 -20.61 -10.92
N ASP A 36 -10.33 -21.92 -10.92
CA ASP A 36 -9.31 -22.52 -11.77
C ASP A 36 -9.99 -23.37 -12.86
N PRO A 37 -9.93 -22.98 -14.15
CA PRO A 37 -10.53 -23.75 -15.24
C PRO A 37 -9.85 -25.11 -15.46
N ASN A 38 -8.62 -25.31 -15.00
CA ASN A 38 -7.78 -26.49 -15.26
C ASN A 38 -7.55 -27.35 -14.01
N VAL A 39 -8.49 -27.34 -13.07
CA VAL A 39 -8.41 -28.11 -11.81
C VAL A 39 -8.12 -29.60 -12.03
N GLU A 40 -8.55 -30.16 -13.15
CA GLU A 40 -8.34 -31.56 -13.50
C GLU A 40 -6.87 -31.94 -13.68
N MET A 41 -6.00 -30.98 -14.07
CA MET A 41 -4.57 -31.24 -14.19
C MET A 41 -3.89 -31.43 -12.83
N LEU A 42 -4.55 -30.99 -11.75
CA LEU A 42 -4.07 -31.10 -10.38
C LEU A 42 -4.62 -32.35 -9.68
N ILE A 43 -5.49 -33.13 -10.34
CA ILE A 43 -6.03 -34.38 -9.82
C ILE A 43 -5.18 -35.53 -10.34
N PRO A 44 -4.56 -36.34 -9.47
CA PRO A 44 -3.75 -37.46 -9.93
C PRO A 44 -4.60 -38.50 -10.68
N PRO A 45 -4.04 -39.12 -11.75
CA PRO A 45 -4.67 -40.24 -12.43
C PRO A 45 -4.96 -41.37 -11.43
N LYS A 46 -6.13 -42.00 -11.54
CA LYS A 46 -6.49 -43.15 -10.69
C LYS A 46 -5.42 -44.24 -10.83
N GLY A 47 -4.74 -44.55 -9.72
CA GLY A 47 -3.75 -45.63 -9.65
C GLY A 47 -2.30 -45.20 -9.86
N GLN A 48 -2.01 -43.91 -10.03
CA GLN A 48 -0.64 -43.41 -10.06
C GLN A 48 -0.29 -42.77 -8.70
N GLU A 49 0.57 -43.44 -7.93
CA GLU A 49 1.19 -42.83 -6.76
C GLU A 49 2.02 -41.63 -7.24
N LEU A 50 1.72 -40.44 -6.70
CA LEU A 50 2.44 -39.23 -7.10
C LEU A 50 3.90 -39.34 -6.69
N GLY A 51 4.79 -39.26 -7.68
CA GLY A 51 6.13 -38.75 -7.42
C GLY A 51 6.02 -37.35 -6.82
N ASN A 52 6.88 -37.05 -5.85
CA ASN A 52 6.84 -35.96 -4.86
C ASN A 52 6.72 -34.48 -5.36
N SER A 53 6.15 -34.15 -6.53
CA SER A 53 6.25 -32.79 -7.10
C SER A 53 4.95 -32.03 -7.38
N ILE A 54 3.75 -32.58 -7.20
CA ILE A 54 2.53 -31.79 -7.37
C ILE A 54 2.25 -31.03 -6.07
N ALA A 55 2.37 -29.70 -6.13
CA ALA A 55 2.10 -28.81 -5.01
C ALA A 55 0.73 -29.11 -4.38
N THR A 56 0.74 -29.60 -3.14
CA THR A 56 -0.46 -30.00 -2.40
C THR A 56 -1.33 -28.77 -2.14
N LYS A 57 -2.47 -28.67 -2.83
CA LYS A 57 -3.44 -27.57 -2.61
C LYS A 57 -4.19 -27.77 -1.28
N PRO A 58 -4.45 -26.70 -0.50
CA PRO A 58 -5.14 -26.79 0.78
C PRO A 58 -6.61 -27.19 0.61
N ALA A 59 -7.22 -27.70 1.68
CA ALA A 59 -8.63 -28.14 1.65
C ALA A 59 -9.61 -27.00 1.28
N GLY A 60 -9.33 -25.76 1.68
CA GLY A 60 -10.13 -24.57 1.33
C GLY A 60 -10.21 -24.37 -0.19
N TRP A 61 -9.08 -24.55 -0.88
CA TRP A 61 -9.00 -24.41 -2.33
C TRP A 61 -9.87 -25.46 -3.06
N TRP A 62 -9.81 -26.73 -2.65
CA TRP A 62 -10.65 -27.78 -3.24
C TRP A 62 -12.15 -27.54 -3.01
N LYS A 63 -12.52 -27.03 -1.83
CA LYS A 63 -13.91 -26.65 -1.51
C LYS A 63 -14.37 -25.49 -2.40
N ALA A 64 -13.52 -24.48 -2.60
CA ALA A 64 -13.79 -23.37 -3.49
C ALA A 64 -14.04 -23.86 -4.93
N GLN A 65 -13.16 -24.72 -5.48
CA GLN A 65 -13.33 -25.28 -6.83
C GLN A 65 -14.62 -26.10 -6.99
N CYS A 66 -15.01 -26.85 -5.95
CA CYS A 66 -16.30 -27.55 -5.92
C CYS A 66 -17.46 -26.55 -5.96
N SER A 67 -17.39 -25.48 -5.17
CA SER A 67 -18.45 -24.47 -5.09
C SER A 67 -18.72 -23.76 -6.41
N PHE A 68 -17.68 -23.38 -7.16
CA PHE A 68 -17.83 -22.72 -8.47
C PHE A 68 -18.53 -23.61 -9.51
N ARG A 69 -18.46 -24.92 -9.35
CA ARG A 69 -19.08 -25.93 -10.23
C ARG A 69 -20.42 -26.46 -9.70
N GLY A 70 -20.95 -25.85 -8.63
CA GLY A 70 -22.21 -26.27 -8.02
C GLY A 70 -22.16 -27.62 -7.31
N LEU A 71 -20.96 -28.08 -6.90
CA LEU A 71 -20.76 -29.37 -6.22
C LEU A 71 -20.78 -29.22 -4.69
N LYS A 72 -21.01 -30.32 -3.97
CA LYS A 72 -20.96 -30.35 -2.49
C LYS A 72 -19.55 -30.07 -1.98
N GLN A 73 -19.45 -29.17 -0.99
CA GLN A 73 -18.19 -28.70 -0.39
C GLN A 73 -17.73 -29.51 0.85
N THR A 74 -18.48 -30.52 1.27
CA THR A 74 -18.20 -31.34 2.45
C THR A 74 -17.46 -32.62 2.08
N GLY A 75 -16.52 -33.08 2.92
CA GLY A 75 -15.83 -34.36 2.73
C GLY A 75 -14.32 -34.25 2.84
N SER A 76 -13.64 -35.38 2.71
CA SER A 76 -12.18 -35.45 2.62
C SER A 76 -11.67 -34.85 1.30
N ILE A 77 -10.37 -34.50 1.23
CA ILE A 77 -9.76 -33.97 -0.02
C ILE A 77 -9.93 -34.96 -1.17
N ALA A 78 -9.76 -36.27 -0.92
CA ALA A 78 -9.94 -37.32 -1.92
C ALA A 78 -11.38 -37.35 -2.48
N GLU A 79 -12.39 -37.15 -1.63
CA GLU A 79 -13.78 -37.05 -2.09
C GLU A 79 -14.03 -35.79 -2.94
N LEU A 80 -13.47 -34.64 -2.54
CA LEU A 80 -13.58 -33.40 -3.30
C LEU A 80 -12.92 -33.52 -4.68
N GLN A 81 -11.69 -34.06 -4.72
CA GLN A 81 -10.97 -34.36 -5.96
C GLN A 81 -11.76 -35.33 -6.85
N SER A 82 -12.30 -36.41 -6.28
CA SER A 82 -13.08 -37.37 -7.07
C SER A 82 -14.34 -36.74 -7.68
N ARG A 83 -14.99 -35.79 -7.00
CA ARG A 83 -16.14 -35.07 -7.56
C ARG A 83 -15.73 -34.13 -8.69
N LEU A 84 -14.61 -33.43 -8.51
CA LEU A 84 -14.08 -32.52 -9.53
C LEU A 84 -13.65 -33.25 -10.79
N GLY A 85 -13.06 -34.46 -10.66
CA GLY A 85 -12.65 -35.26 -11.82
C GLY A 85 -13.80 -35.75 -12.71
N GLY A 86 -15.04 -35.78 -12.21
CA GLY A 86 -16.23 -36.11 -12.98
C GLY A 86 -17.10 -34.92 -13.39
N ALA A 87 -16.75 -33.71 -12.95
CA ALA A 87 -17.56 -32.52 -13.15
C ALA A 87 -17.24 -31.82 -14.47
N LYS A 88 -18.13 -30.91 -14.89
CA LYS A 88 -17.86 -30.02 -16.02
C LYS A 88 -16.68 -29.09 -15.69
N LYS A 89 -15.88 -28.78 -16.70
CA LYS A 89 -14.78 -27.80 -16.64
C LYS A 89 -15.24 -26.35 -16.62
N GLU A 90 -16.55 -26.11 -16.63
CA GLU A 90 -17.13 -24.77 -16.68
C GLU A 90 -17.73 -24.44 -15.33
N MET A 91 -17.56 -23.18 -14.93
CA MET A 91 -18.26 -22.58 -13.81
C MET A 91 -19.78 -22.62 -14.03
N ASP A 92 -20.55 -22.77 -12.96
CA ASP A 92 -22.01 -22.72 -12.99
C ASP A 92 -22.45 -21.45 -13.78
N PRO A 93 -23.33 -21.58 -14.79
CA PRO A 93 -23.66 -20.49 -15.69
C PRO A 93 -24.29 -19.29 -14.98
N GLU A 94 -25.01 -19.53 -13.87
CA GLU A 94 -25.59 -18.46 -13.05
C GLU A 94 -24.48 -17.69 -12.32
N LEU A 95 -23.47 -18.39 -11.77
CA LEU A 95 -22.30 -17.76 -11.16
C LEU A 95 -21.47 -16.99 -12.19
N LYS A 96 -21.29 -17.53 -13.40
CA LYS A 96 -20.55 -16.85 -14.48
C LYS A 96 -21.25 -15.57 -14.93
N ALA A 97 -22.58 -15.58 -15.03
CA ALA A 97 -23.36 -14.38 -15.31
C ALA A 97 -23.26 -13.35 -14.17
N ALA A 98 -23.36 -13.81 -12.92
CA ALA A 98 -23.20 -12.97 -11.75
C ALA A 98 -21.80 -12.33 -11.67
N GLU A 99 -20.74 -13.10 -11.91
CA GLU A 99 -19.35 -12.61 -11.97
C GLU A 99 -19.19 -11.48 -13.00
N SER A 100 -19.70 -11.69 -14.23
CA SER A 100 -19.59 -10.67 -15.28
C SER A 100 -20.29 -9.37 -14.89
N GLN A 101 -21.47 -9.47 -14.26
CA GLN A 101 -22.22 -8.31 -13.81
C GLN A 101 -21.53 -7.62 -12.61
N LEU A 102 -21.11 -8.37 -11.60
CA LEU A 102 -20.43 -7.85 -10.41
C LEU A 102 -19.10 -7.20 -10.77
N ASN A 103 -18.32 -7.78 -11.67
CA ASN A 103 -17.07 -7.17 -12.14
C ASN A 103 -17.34 -5.81 -12.82
N LYS A 104 -18.38 -5.71 -13.66
CA LYS A 104 -18.76 -4.43 -14.29
C LYS A 104 -19.19 -3.38 -13.27
N ASP A 105 -20.03 -3.79 -12.32
CA ASP A 105 -20.52 -2.89 -11.28
C ASP A 105 -19.40 -2.46 -10.34
N PHE A 106 -18.49 -3.37 -10.00
CA PHE A 106 -17.31 -3.11 -9.19
C PHE A 106 -16.39 -2.11 -9.88
N MET A 107 -16.03 -2.35 -11.15
CA MET A 107 -15.22 -1.42 -11.93
C MET A 107 -15.85 -0.03 -11.99
N LYS A 108 -17.17 0.05 -12.18
CA LYS A 108 -17.91 1.31 -12.21
C LYS A 108 -17.86 2.03 -10.86
N GLN A 109 -18.12 1.34 -9.76
CA GLN A 109 -18.09 1.93 -8.42
C GLN A 109 -16.66 2.30 -8.00
N ASN A 110 -15.68 1.46 -8.29
CA ASN A 110 -14.27 1.72 -8.00
C ASN A 110 -13.79 2.97 -8.74
N LYS A 111 -14.16 3.10 -10.02
CA LYS A 111 -13.90 4.31 -10.80
C LYS A 111 -14.56 5.55 -10.17
N LEU A 112 -15.82 5.45 -9.78
CA LEU A 112 -16.57 6.56 -9.19
C LEU A 112 -15.95 6.99 -7.84
N ALA A 113 -15.56 6.03 -7.01
CA ALA A 113 -14.85 6.30 -5.75
C ALA A 113 -13.50 6.98 -5.99
N ARG A 114 -12.69 6.46 -6.92
CA ARG A 114 -11.42 7.08 -7.32
C ARG A 114 -11.59 8.50 -7.84
N ASP A 115 -12.61 8.73 -8.66
CA ASP A 115 -12.90 10.06 -9.20
C ASP A 115 -13.38 11.00 -8.10
N GLY A 116 -14.18 10.52 -7.15
CA GLY A 116 -14.60 11.29 -5.98
C GLY A 116 -13.43 11.69 -5.09
N ASP A 117 -12.52 10.76 -4.78
CA ASP A 117 -11.31 11.06 -4.02
C ASP A 117 -10.43 12.07 -4.73
N TRP A 118 -10.30 11.96 -6.06
CA TRP A 118 -9.57 12.89 -6.89
C TRP A 118 -10.13 14.32 -6.87
N ASP A 119 -11.45 14.45 -6.95
CA ASP A 119 -12.13 15.75 -6.93
C ASP A 119 -12.04 16.44 -5.55
N ASN A 120 -11.81 15.66 -4.48
CA ASN A 120 -11.61 16.19 -3.13
C ASN A 120 -10.20 16.75 -2.90
N LEU A 121 -9.21 16.39 -3.73
CA LEU A 121 -7.85 16.94 -3.64
C LEU A 121 -7.84 18.37 -4.18
N LYS A 122 -7.43 19.33 -3.33
CA LYS A 122 -7.56 20.76 -3.63
C LYS A 122 -6.31 21.34 -4.26
N THR A 123 -5.15 20.81 -3.90
CA THR A 123 -3.86 21.34 -4.34
C THR A 123 -3.29 20.55 -5.52
N ALA A 124 -2.41 21.20 -6.28
CA ALA A 124 -1.72 20.56 -7.39
C ALA A 124 -0.75 19.48 -6.90
N GLU A 125 -0.15 19.73 -5.74
CA GLU A 125 0.78 18.84 -5.05
C GLU A 125 0.08 17.54 -4.62
N GLU A 126 -1.04 17.63 -3.90
CA GLU A 126 -1.83 16.45 -3.48
C GLU A 126 -2.26 15.59 -4.68
N LYS A 127 -2.73 16.23 -5.76
CA LYS A 127 -3.11 15.52 -6.99
C LYS A 127 -1.93 14.82 -7.65
N ALA A 128 -0.79 15.50 -7.73
CA ALA A 128 0.43 14.92 -8.28
C ALA A 128 0.95 13.76 -7.43
N ASP A 129 0.85 13.83 -6.10
CA ASP A 129 1.26 12.75 -5.19
C ASP A 129 0.34 11.52 -5.29
N ALA A 130 -0.98 11.75 -5.42
CA ALA A 130 -1.98 10.70 -5.52
C ALA A 130 -1.94 9.94 -6.86
N ASN A 131 -1.89 10.65 -7.98
CA ASN A 131 -1.78 10.04 -9.31
C ASN A 131 -1.05 10.98 -10.29
N PRO A 132 0.28 10.83 -10.44
CA PRO A 132 1.07 11.72 -11.27
C PRO A 132 0.63 11.73 -12.75
N GLU A 133 0.30 10.58 -13.32
CA GLU A 133 -0.14 10.47 -14.72
C GLU A 133 -1.48 11.19 -14.96
N ARG A 134 -2.46 10.99 -14.08
CA ARG A 134 -3.76 11.68 -14.18
C ARG A 134 -3.59 13.18 -14.02
N TYR A 135 -2.80 13.62 -13.03
CA TYR A 135 -2.49 15.04 -12.81
C TYR A 135 -1.88 15.67 -14.06
N LEU A 136 -0.87 15.03 -14.66
CA LEU A 136 -0.22 15.54 -15.87
C LEU A 136 -1.16 15.56 -17.08
N ASN A 137 -2.07 14.59 -17.24
CA ASN A 137 -3.09 14.63 -18.28
C ASN A 137 -4.07 15.80 -18.13
N GLU A 138 -4.42 16.18 -16.89
CA GLU A 138 -5.27 17.34 -16.61
C GLU A 138 -4.51 18.66 -16.79
N ALA A 139 -3.24 18.71 -16.38
CA ALA A 139 -2.38 19.89 -16.49
C ALA A 139 -1.96 20.16 -17.94
N PHE A 140 -1.71 19.10 -18.72
CA PHE A 140 -1.30 19.15 -20.12
C PHE A 140 -2.30 18.42 -21.02
N PRO A 141 -3.52 18.96 -21.22
CA PRO A 141 -4.52 18.31 -22.06
C PRO A 141 -4.01 18.14 -23.50
N LYS A 142 -4.24 16.96 -24.08
CA LYS A 142 -3.96 16.69 -25.50
C LYS A 142 -4.89 17.57 -26.34
N SER A 143 -4.38 18.66 -26.90
CA SER A 143 -5.14 19.55 -27.77
C SER A 143 -5.53 18.81 -29.04
N ALA A 144 -6.82 18.52 -29.24
CA ALA A 144 -7.32 17.90 -30.47
C ALA A 144 -7.04 18.76 -31.72
N THR A 145 -6.87 20.08 -31.53
CA THR A 145 -6.70 21.08 -32.59
C THR A 145 -5.26 21.55 -32.77
N GLY A 146 -4.28 21.00 -32.03
CA GLY A 146 -2.88 21.45 -32.05
C GLY A 146 -2.63 22.83 -31.41
N GLU A 147 -3.67 23.52 -30.93
CA GLU A 147 -3.56 24.81 -30.25
C GLU A 147 -3.26 24.60 -28.76
N LEU A 148 -2.15 25.18 -28.29
CA LEU A 148 -1.63 25.00 -26.93
C LEU A 148 -2.52 25.71 -25.90
N ALA A 149 -3.53 25.00 -25.39
CA ALA A 149 -4.38 25.48 -24.32
C ALA A 149 -3.73 25.18 -22.96
N LYS A 150 -3.23 26.22 -22.26
CA LYS A 150 -2.68 26.23 -20.88
C LYS A 150 -1.17 25.93 -20.77
N PRO A 151 -0.52 26.18 -19.60
CA PRO A 151 0.86 26.62 -19.55
C PRO A 151 1.83 25.55 -20.05
N ASP A 152 2.87 26.00 -20.75
CA ASP A 152 3.91 25.11 -21.27
C ASP A 152 4.78 24.48 -20.17
N ILE A 153 4.70 25.02 -18.95
CA ILE A 153 5.46 24.60 -17.77
C ILE A 153 4.58 24.62 -16.52
N ILE A 154 4.73 23.60 -15.68
CA ILE A 154 4.24 23.56 -14.31
C ILE A 154 5.40 23.27 -13.34
N ILE A 155 5.25 23.73 -12.10
CA ILE A 155 6.22 23.49 -11.02
C ILE A 155 5.46 22.81 -9.90
N VAL A 156 5.91 21.63 -9.48
CA VAL A 156 5.21 20.80 -8.49
C VAL A 156 6.12 20.53 -7.30
N LYS A 157 5.61 20.77 -6.09
CA LYS A 157 6.30 20.50 -4.82
C LYS A 157 5.77 19.16 -4.29
N ASN A 158 6.46 18.09 -4.61
CA ASN A 158 5.95 16.74 -4.40
C ASN A 158 7.06 15.87 -3.77
N GLU A 159 6.66 14.90 -2.93
CA GLU A 159 7.61 13.99 -2.27
C GLU A 159 8.01 12.83 -3.19
N ARG A 160 7.05 12.30 -3.96
CA ARG A 160 7.21 11.25 -4.97
C ARG A 160 7.74 11.79 -6.31
N ARG A 161 8.82 12.59 -6.26
CA ARG A 161 9.42 13.28 -7.42
C ARG A 161 9.76 12.34 -8.59
N ALA A 162 10.29 11.15 -8.27
CA ALA A 162 10.67 10.14 -9.25
C ALA A 162 9.46 9.62 -10.05
N ALA A 163 8.35 9.34 -9.37
CA ALA A 163 7.12 8.86 -10.01
C ALA A 163 6.51 9.93 -10.92
N LEU A 164 6.56 11.21 -10.52
CA LEU A 164 6.11 12.32 -11.36
C LEU A 164 7.00 12.53 -12.60
N ALA A 165 8.32 12.41 -12.45
CA ALA A 165 9.26 12.49 -13.56
C ALA A 165 9.09 11.32 -14.55
N GLU A 166 8.90 10.10 -14.05
CA GLU A 166 8.63 8.93 -14.89
C GLU A 166 7.31 9.07 -15.66
N ALA A 167 6.25 9.53 -14.99
CA ALA A 167 4.96 9.82 -15.62
C ALA A 167 5.08 10.91 -16.70
N ALA A 168 5.85 11.97 -16.44
CA ALA A 168 6.13 13.01 -17.43
C ALA A 168 6.85 12.42 -18.65
N HIS A 169 7.89 11.63 -18.45
CA HIS A 169 8.62 10.96 -19.53
C HIS A 169 7.72 10.05 -20.38
N LYS A 170 6.85 9.24 -19.74
CA LYS A 170 5.85 8.39 -20.45
C LYS A 170 4.90 9.20 -21.33
N MET A 171 4.62 10.45 -20.96
CA MET A 171 3.78 11.37 -21.72
C MET A 171 4.54 12.17 -22.78
N GLY A 172 5.86 11.98 -22.92
CA GLY A 172 6.71 12.79 -23.79
C GLY A 172 6.88 14.23 -23.30
N LEU A 173 6.73 14.45 -21.99
CA LEU A 173 7.00 15.72 -21.33
C LEU A 173 8.43 15.72 -20.78
N GLU A 174 9.03 16.90 -20.73
CA GLU A 174 10.34 17.14 -20.14
C GLU A 174 10.17 17.42 -18.66
N SER A 175 11.03 16.82 -17.84
CA SER A 175 11.02 17.03 -16.39
C SER A 175 12.43 17.24 -15.84
N VAL A 176 12.58 18.20 -14.94
CA VAL A 176 13.86 18.50 -14.29
C VAL A 176 13.66 18.77 -12.80
N LEU A 177 14.53 18.18 -11.97
CA LEU A 177 14.59 18.45 -10.54
C LEU A 177 15.37 19.75 -10.29
N VAL A 178 14.83 20.60 -9.42
CA VAL A 178 15.43 21.89 -9.08
C VAL A 178 15.41 22.09 -7.57
N ASP A 179 16.50 22.64 -7.02
CA ASP A 179 16.52 22.98 -5.59
C ASP A 179 15.52 24.10 -5.31
N ALA A 180 14.75 23.92 -4.24
CA ALA A 180 13.72 24.87 -3.86
C ALA A 180 14.36 26.19 -3.37
N PRO A 181 13.89 27.36 -3.84
CA PRO A 181 14.45 28.65 -3.46
C PRO A 181 14.27 28.88 -1.95
N ARG A 182 15.34 29.32 -1.28
CA ARG A 182 15.32 29.57 0.16
C ARG A 182 14.38 30.73 0.50
N VAL A 183 13.46 30.51 1.44
CA VAL A 183 12.61 31.56 2.00
C VAL A 183 13.20 31.95 3.38
N GLY A 184 14.02 33.00 3.39
CA GLY A 184 14.68 33.48 4.60
C GLY A 184 15.83 32.57 5.09
N ASN A 185 15.72 32.10 6.34
CA ASN A 185 16.70 31.19 6.96
C ASN A 185 16.22 29.73 6.97
N ILE A 186 15.00 29.46 6.51
CA ILE A 186 14.39 28.13 6.56
C ILE A 186 14.66 27.44 5.23
N ARG A 187 15.17 26.19 5.29
CA ARG A 187 15.25 25.34 4.10
C ARG A 187 13.82 24.90 3.76
N PRO A 188 13.29 25.19 2.56
CA PRO A 188 11.97 24.72 2.17
C PRO A 188 11.91 23.19 2.24
N SER A 189 10.74 22.66 2.60
CA SER A 189 10.40 21.24 2.55
C SER A 189 9.19 21.07 1.62
N PRO A 190 9.26 20.25 0.56
CA PRO A 190 10.44 19.51 0.09
C PRO A 190 11.56 20.45 -0.37
N ASP A 191 12.80 19.96 -0.26
CA ASP A 191 14.01 20.71 -0.61
C ASP A 191 14.30 20.77 -2.10
N GLN A 192 13.61 19.94 -2.90
CA GLN A 192 13.63 20.02 -4.36
C GLN A 192 12.21 19.97 -4.92
N TRP A 193 12.00 20.68 -6.02
CA TRP A 193 10.76 20.72 -6.78
C TRP A 193 10.96 20.06 -8.15
N VAL A 194 9.88 19.60 -8.77
CA VAL A 194 9.90 19.07 -10.14
C VAL A 194 9.33 20.12 -11.08
N VAL A 195 10.12 20.54 -12.06
CA VAL A 195 9.66 21.41 -13.16
C VAL A 195 9.32 20.50 -14.33
N VAL A 196 8.08 20.54 -14.80
CA VAL A 196 7.59 19.71 -15.91
C VAL A 196 7.07 20.62 -17.02
N GLY A 197 7.36 20.31 -18.28
CA GLY A 197 6.87 21.09 -19.40
C GLY A 197 6.94 20.37 -20.74
N ARG A 198 6.33 20.97 -21.79
CA ARG A 198 6.33 20.41 -23.16
C ARG A 198 7.58 20.74 -23.96
N ILE A 199 8.24 21.84 -23.61
CA ILE A 199 9.36 22.40 -24.36
C ILE A 199 10.62 22.32 -23.49
N THR A 200 11.61 21.55 -23.93
CA THR A 200 12.87 21.32 -23.21
C THR A 200 13.56 22.63 -22.84
N ASP A 201 13.69 23.56 -23.79
CA ASP A 201 14.33 24.86 -23.55
C ASP A 201 13.62 25.68 -22.46
N ALA A 202 12.30 25.60 -22.42
CA ALA A 202 11.49 26.33 -21.46
C ALA A 202 11.71 25.78 -20.03
N VAL A 203 11.72 24.45 -19.89
CA VAL A 203 12.02 23.76 -18.62
C VAL A 203 13.45 24.05 -18.14
N VAL A 204 14.44 24.01 -19.04
CA VAL A 204 15.85 24.30 -18.71
C VAL A 204 16.05 25.77 -18.32
N ASN A 205 15.38 26.71 -18.98
CA ASN A 205 15.42 28.12 -18.60
C ASN A 205 14.82 28.34 -17.21
N GLN A 206 13.68 27.70 -16.93
CA GLN A 206 13.03 27.76 -15.62
C GLN A 206 13.92 27.18 -14.52
N LYS A 207 14.60 26.05 -14.77
CA LYS A 207 15.63 25.50 -13.87
C LYS A 207 16.70 26.54 -13.57
N ARG A 208 17.28 27.15 -14.61
CA ARG A 208 18.37 28.13 -14.46
C ARG A 208 17.92 29.36 -13.65
N GLU A 209 16.65 29.73 -13.71
CA GLU A 209 16.08 30.78 -12.86
C GLU A 209 16.04 30.38 -11.38
N PHE A 210 15.60 29.16 -11.08
CA PHE A 210 15.59 28.65 -9.70
C PHE A 210 16.99 28.48 -9.11
N GLU A 211 17.94 27.94 -9.87
CA GLU A 211 19.34 27.82 -9.43
C GLU A 211 19.97 29.20 -9.16
N ARG A 212 19.68 30.20 -10.01
CA ARG A 212 20.08 31.60 -9.76
C ARG A 212 19.42 32.18 -8.51
N ALA A 213 18.15 31.87 -8.25
CA ALA A 213 17.46 32.33 -7.05
C ALA A 213 17.99 31.66 -5.77
N ALA A 214 18.34 30.37 -5.84
CA ALA A 214 18.88 29.61 -4.72
C ALA A 214 20.30 30.06 -4.32
N THR A 215 21.10 30.51 -5.28
CA THR A 215 22.50 30.96 -5.08
C THR A 215 22.64 32.45 -4.74
N ARG A 216 21.58 33.26 -4.87
CA ARG A 216 21.65 34.71 -4.59
C ARG A 216 22.13 34.95 -3.14
N PRO A 217 23.29 35.62 -2.94
CA PRO A 217 23.79 35.97 -1.62
C PRO A 217 22.75 36.82 -0.89
N LYS A 218 22.57 36.60 0.42
CA LYS A 218 21.63 37.34 1.28
C LYS A 218 21.95 38.84 1.44
N GLU A 219 22.97 39.32 0.74
CA GLU A 219 23.72 40.53 1.08
C GLU A 219 22.96 41.85 0.82
N ASN A 220 21.84 41.82 0.11
CA ASN A 220 21.11 43.04 -0.28
C ASN A 220 19.71 43.19 0.35
N THR A 221 19.36 42.44 1.40
CA THR A 221 18.18 42.84 2.18
C THR A 221 18.59 44.00 3.09
N PRO A 222 18.06 45.24 2.88
CA PRO A 222 18.46 46.38 3.68
C PRO A 222 18.18 46.05 5.15
N LYS A 223 19.24 45.96 5.96
CA LYS A 223 19.15 45.80 7.41
C LYS A 223 18.23 46.89 7.93
N LYS A 224 16.97 46.54 8.24
CA LYS A 224 16.08 47.39 9.02
C LYS A 224 16.82 47.69 10.32
N THR A 225 17.36 48.90 10.42
CA THR A 225 18.14 49.36 11.55
C THR A 225 17.17 49.42 12.74
N PRO A 226 17.35 48.58 13.78
CA PRO A 226 16.49 48.63 14.95
C PRO A 226 16.95 49.83 15.78
N GLY A 227 16.38 51.02 15.55
CA GLY A 227 16.81 52.20 16.30
C GLY A 227 16.14 53.54 16.00
N ALA A 228 15.44 53.72 14.87
CA ALA A 228 14.73 54.97 14.62
C ALA A 228 13.34 54.94 15.25
N ARG A 229 13.27 55.23 16.57
CA ARG A 229 12.03 55.73 17.19
C ARG A 229 11.57 56.97 16.40
N PRO A 230 10.36 57.02 15.84
CA PRO A 230 9.82 58.27 15.35
C PRO A 230 9.64 59.18 16.56
N LYS A 231 10.43 60.27 16.62
CA LYS A 231 10.18 61.38 17.54
C LYS A 231 8.76 61.90 17.25
N GLN A 232 7.82 61.58 18.14
CA GLN A 232 6.59 62.33 18.28
C GLN A 232 6.97 63.79 18.55
N THR A 233 6.88 64.63 17.53
CA THR A 233 6.82 66.08 17.71
C THR A 233 5.35 66.43 17.84
N ALA A 234 4.96 66.74 19.07
CA ALA A 234 3.70 67.42 19.33
C ALA A 234 3.73 68.79 18.64
N ARG A 235 2.75 69.07 17.76
CA ARG A 235 2.09 70.37 17.67
C ARG A 235 0.91 70.39 16.68
N LYS A 236 -0.20 70.87 17.24
CA LYS A 236 -1.23 71.75 16.67
C LYS A 236 -2.20 71.20 15.63
N SER A 237 -3.39 70.93 16.16
CA SER A 237 -4.70 71.16 15.55
C SER A 237 -4.78 72.42 14.68
N VAL A 238 -5.33 72.29 13.47
CA VAL A 238 -6.37 73.12 12.80
C VAL A 238 -6.91 72.30 11.60
N PRO A 239 -8.22 72.37 11.25
CA PRO A 239 -8.86 71.44 10.31
C PRO A 239 -8.89 71.99 8.88
N SER A 240 -8.85 71.12 7.86
CA SER A 240 -9.52 71.37 6.59
C SER A 240 -9.58 70.12 5.70
N SER A 241 -10.67 70.07 4.95
CA SER A 241 -11.08 69.14 3.90
C SER A 241 -10.02 68.78 2.86
N GLY A 242 -10.15 67.59 2.29
CA GLY A 242 -9.62 67.31 0.96
C GLY A 242 -9.50 65.82 0.65
N THR A 243 -10.49 65.30 -0.07
CA THR A 243 -10.44 64.08 -0.87
C THR A 243 -9.10 63.94 -1.60
N HIS A 244 -8.37 62.84 -1.45
CA HIS A 244 -7.54 62.28 -2.52
C HIS A 244 -7.12 60.82 -2.27
N ASP A 245 -7.03 60.14 -3.40
CA ASP A 245 -6.79 58.74 -3.72
C ASP A 245 -5.62 58.03 -3.02
N ASN A 246 -5.84 56.74 -2.73
CA ASN A 246 -4.80 55.78 -2.37
C ASN A 246 -3.95 55.43 -3.60
N VAL A 247 -2.71 55.91 -3.61
CA VAL A 247 -1.63 55.43 -4.48
C VAL A 247 -0.74 54.52 -3.63
N PHE A 248 -0.75 53.22 -3.91
CA PHE A 248 0.28 52.27 -3.48
C PHE A 248 1.27 52.13 -4.64
N ASP A 249 2.55 52.39 -4.36
CA ASP A 249 3.65 52.33 -5.33
C ASP A 249 3.86 50.92 -5.89
N GLU A 250 3.63 50.84 -7.20
CA GLU A 250 3.88 49.74 -8.10
C GLU A 250 5.37 49.71 -8.50
N ILE A 251 6.05 48.58 -8.23
CA ILE A 251 7.42 48.37 -8.70
C ILE A 251 7.40 48.17 -10.22
N LYS A 252 7.79 49.25 -10.89
CA LYS A 252 8.07 49.44 -12.32
C LYS A 252 8.80 48.24 -12.98
N ALA A 253 8.08 47.45 -13.75
CA ALA A 253 8.65 46.68 -14.85
C ALA A 253 8.84 47.60 -16.07
N GLN A 254 10.00 47.53 -16.72
CA GLN A 254 10.32 48.32 -17.90
C GLN A 254 9.56 47.80 -19.13
N SER A 255 8.87 48.71 -19.81
CA SER A 255 8.08 48.48 -21.04
C SER A 255 8.90 48.78 -22.31
N ALA A 256 8.64 48.03 -23.39
CA ALA A 256 8.43 48.48 -24.78
C ALA A 256 8.21 47.22 -25.67
N ARG A 257 7.23 47.05 -26.57
CA ARG A 257 6.35 47.93 -27.37
C ARG A 257 4.98 47.26 -27.71
N PRO A 258 3.98 48.00 -28.25
CA PRO A 258 2.56 47.63 -28.25
C PRO A 258 2.00 47.20 -29.62
N ILE A 259 0.97 46.33 -29.63
CA ILE A 259 0.02 46.15 -30.75
C ILE A 259 -1.42 46.07 -30.19
N LEU A 260 -2.35 46.63 -30.99
CA LEU A 260 -3.74 47.04 -30.80
C LEU A 260 -4.73 46.11 -30.05
N PRO A 261 -5.83 46.67 -29.51
CA PRO A 261 -6.86 45.93 -28.79
C PRO A 261 -7.95 45.34 -29.71
N LEU A 262 -8.36 44.10 -29.43
CA LEU A 262 -9.54 43.45 -30.03
C LEU A 262 -10.57 43.06 -28.94
N PRO A 263 -11.85 42.83 -29.31
CA PRO A 263 -13.00 43.30 -28.55
C PRO A 263 -13.56 42.30 -27.52
N ARG A 264 -14.23 42.86 -26.51
CA ARG A 264 -15.03 42.13 -25.51
C ARG A 264 -16.17 41.33 -26.17
N PRO A 265 -16.41 40.06 -25.80
CA PRO A 265 -17.63 39.38 -26.19
C PRO A 265 -18.81 39.76 -25.28
N ARG A 266 -19.93 40.07 -25.94
CA ARG A 266 -21.23 40.42 -25.37
C ARG A 266 -21.88 39.23 -24.67
N LYS A 267 -22.50 39.50 -23.51
CA LYS A 267 -23.55 38.67 -22.90
C LYS A 267 -24.76 38.55 -23.84
N LYS A 268 -25.23 37.32 -24.09
CA LYS A 268 -26.61 36.98 -24.50
C LYS A 268 -26.97 35.67 -23.80
N GLN A 269 -27.80 35.72 -22.76
CA GLN A 269 -29.26 35.56 -22.77
C GLN A 269 -29.75 34.15 -23.10
N THR A 270 -30.39 33.60 -22.07
CA THR A 270 -31.22 32.41 -21.96
C THR A 270 -32.42 32.44 -22.91
N ALA A 271 -32.73 31.29 -23.52
CA ALA A 271 -34.08 30.96 -23.96
C ALA A 271 -34.31 29.43 -23.92
N ARG A 272 -35.35 29.05 -23.19
CA ARG A 272 -36.03 27.73 -23.17
C ARG A 272 -36.71 27.47 -24.53
N LYS A 273 -36.68 26.23 -25.05
CA LYS A 273 -37.90 25.42 -25.32
C LYS A 273 -37.59 24.01 -25.86
N VAL A 274 -38.09 23.02 -25.11
CA VAL A 274 -38.79 21.78 -25.48
C VAL A 274 -38.89 21.40 -26.97
N ALA A 275 -38.46 20.18 -27.31
CA ALA A 275 -39.29 19.16 -27.98
C ALA A 275 -38.63 17.77 -27.97
N GLN A 276 -39.43 16.75 -27.66
CA GLN A 276 -39.18 15.32 -27.90
C GLN A 276 -39.27 15.03 -29.40
N SER A 277 -38.45 14.10 -29.94
CA SER A 277 -38.99 13.04 -30.82
C SER A 277 -37.97 11.95 -31.18
N THR A 278 -38.39 10.71 -30.91
CA THR A 278 -38.34 9.50 -31.75
C THR A 278 -37.09 9.08 -32.53
N ALA A 279 -36.70 7.83 -32.23
CA ALA A 279 -35.93 6.86 -33.00
C ALA A 279 -36.14 6.87 -34.52
N THR A 280 -35.06 6.61 -35.27
CA THR A 280 -35.08 5.67 -36.41
C THR A 280 -33.65 5.15 -36.71
N HIS A 281 -33.57 3.84 -36.95
CA HIS A 281 -32.49 3.09 -37.58
C HIS A 281 -31.94 3.76 -38.85
N PHE A 282 -30.63 3.64 -39.11
CA PHE A 282 -30.08 3.45 -40.47
C PHE A 282 -28.79 2.62 -40.42
N ASN A 283 -28.88 1.41 -41.01
CA ASN A 283 -27.76 0.66 -41.57
C ASN A 283 -27.52 1.13 -43.02
N LEU A 284 -26.34 0.77 -43.55
CA LEU A 284 -25.91 0.74 -44.96
C LEU A 284 -25.18 1.98 -45.51
N PHE A 285 -23.88 1.80 -45.78
CA PHE A 285 -23.20 1.80 -47.10
C PHE A 285 -21.68 1.67 -46.80
N SER A 286 -21.05 0.52 -47.08
CA SER A 286 -20.46 0.08 -48.37
C SER A 286 -19.03 0.58 -48.59
N ASP A 287 -18.13 -0.41 -48.62
CA ASP A 287 -17.06 -0.66 -49.58
C ASP A 287 -16.10 0.47 -50.00
N SER A 288 -14.82 0.26 -49.68
CA SER A 288 -13.74 0.55 -50.62
C SER A 288 -12.53 -0.36 -50.35
N ASP A 289 -12.20 -1.11 -51.39
CA ASP A 289 -11.11 -2.05 -51.56
C ASP A 289 -9.72 -1.42 -51.66
N SER A 290 -8.73 -2.31 -51.53
CA SER A 290 -7.40 -2.33 -52.16
C SER A 290 -6.25 -1.52 -51.53
N HIS A 291 -5.34 -2.22 -50.83
CA HIS A 291 -4.05 -2.65 -51.40
C HIS A 291 -3.22 -3.45 -50.37
N SER A 292 -2.93 -4.71 -50.70
CA SER A 292 -1.79 -5.49 -50.20
C SER A 292 -0.62 -5.34 -51.19
N PRO A 293 0.65 -5.52 -50.75
CA PRO A 293 1.25 -6.81 -51.08
C PRO A 293 2.28 -7.37 -50.06
N ASN A 294 2.46 -8.69 -50.18
CA ASN A 294 3.67 -9.49 -49.92
C ASN A 294 3.98 -10.01 -48.50
N ARG A 295 3.58 -11.27 -48.29
CA ARG A 295 4.22 -12.23 -47.38
C ARG A 295 4.41 -13.58 -48.12
N PRO A 296 5.60 -14.21 -48.08
CA PRO A 296 5.82 -15.50 -48.76
C PRO A 296 5.37 -16.71 -47.91
N ALA A 297 4.95 -17.75 -48.63
CA ALA A 297 4.25 -18.96 -48.19
C ALA A 297 5.16 -20.04 -47.55
N PRO A 298 4.57 -21.01 -46.82
CA PRO A 298 5.27 -22.19 -46.29
C PRO A 298 5.22 -23.38 -47.25
N VAL A 299 6.29 -24.18 -47.27
CA VAL A 299 6.42 -25.42 -48.05
C VAL A 299 6.05 -26.62 -47.16
N SER A 300 5.10 -27.44 -47.64
CA SER A 300 4.86 -28.80 -47.15
C SER A 300 5.42 -29.82 -48.13
N PRO A 301 5.94 -30.96 -47.64
CA PRO A 301 5.95 -32.20 -48.41
C PRO A 301 5.14 -33.32 -47.72
N GLY A 302 4.37 -34.03 -48.54
CA GLY A 302 3.46 -35.11 -48.14
C GLY A 302 4.11 -36.49 -47.96
N PRO A 303 3.36 -37.59 -48.22
CA PRO A 303 3.22 -38.72 -47.29
C PRO A 303 4.14 -39.91 -47.62
N ARG A 304 4.53 -40.68 -46.61
CA ARG A 304 5.22 -41.97 -46.77
C ARG A 304 4.47 -43.14 -46.13
N LYS A 305 4.50 -44.24 -46.88
CA LYS A 305 3.72 -45.47 -46.79
C LYS A 305 4.15 -46.39 -45.64
N GLN A 306 3.18 -47.18 -45.18
CA GLN A 306 3.34 -48.37 -44.34
C GLN A 306 4.08 -49.50 -45.07
N THR A 307 4.87 -50.27 -44.33
CA THR A 307 5.13 -51.70 -44.61
C THR A 307 5.30 -52.46 -43.29
N ALA A 308 4.57 -53.56 -43.18
CA ALA A 308 4.62 -54.54 -42.11
C ALA A 308 5.89 -55.38 -42.16
N VAL A 309 6.45 -55.74 -41.00
CA VAL A 309 7.22 -56.98 -40.83
C VAL A 309 6.84 -57.65 -39.50
N LYS A 310 6.54 -58.92 -39.67
CA LYS A 310 6.08 -59.95 -38.73
C LYS A 310 7.33 -60.60 -38.13
N SER A 311 7.38 -60.80 -36.81
CA SER A 311 8.27 -61.83 -36.24
C SER A 311 7.66 -62.42 -34.98
N THR A 312 7.23 -63.67 -35.12
CA THR A 312 6.82 -64.62 -34.09
C THR A 312 8.03 -65.46 -33.69
N ARG A 313 8.29 -65.68 -32.39
CA ARG A 313 8.75 -67.00 -31.92
C ARG A 313 8.55 -67.18 -30.41
N SER A 314 7.77 -68.22 -30.08
CA SER A 314 7.60 -68.83 -28.77
C SER A 314 8.75 -69.76 -28.42
N THR A 315 9.01 -69.94 -27.12
CA THR A 315 9.50 -71.17 -26.44
C THR A 315 9.47 -70.89 -24.92
N SER A 316 8.50 -71.38 -24.16
CA SER A 316 8.55 -72.62 -23.34
C SER A 316 9.94 -72.94 -22.77
N THR A 317 10.03 -73.12 -21.45
CA THR A 317 10.15 -74.44 -20.77
C THR A 317 10.47 -74.22 -19.28
N HIS A 318 9.76 -75.00 -18.46
CA HIS A 318 9.94 -75.30 -17.04
C HIS A 318 11.41 -75.56 -16.64
N SER A 319 11.78 -75.31 -15.38
CA SER A 319 12.54 -76.26 -14.53
C SER A 319 12.62 -75.75 -13.10
N ASP A 320 12.33 -76.69 -12.20
CA ASP A 320 12.40 -76.65 -10.76
C ASP A 320 13.84 -76.64 -10.20
N LEU A 321 13.90 -76.45 -8.87
CA LEU A 321 14.91 -76.97 -7.92
C LEU A 321 16.34 -76.44 -8.00
N PHE A 322 16.74 -75.67 -6.98
CA PHE A 322 17.85 -76.06 -6.11
C PHE A 322 17.66 -75.49 -4.70
N ALA A 323 17.80 -76.38 -3.72
CA ALA A 323 17.95 -76.13 -2.31
C ALA A 323 19.28 -75.40 -2.01
N GLY A 324 19.36 -74.71 -0.88
CA GLY A 324 20.60 -74.12 -0.39
C GLY A 324 20.39 -73.42 0.95
N ASP A 325 20.74 -74.14 2.01
CA ASP A 325 20.62 -73.82 3.42
C ASP A 325 21.38 -72.55 3.85
N GLY A 326 20.95 -71.92 4.95
CA GLY A 326 21.71 -70.87 5.63
C GLY A 326 20.93 -70.19 6.76
N GLU A 327 21.25 -70.59 7.98
CA GLU A 327 20.59 -70.34 9.25
C GLU A 327 20.67 -68.90 9.80
N ASP A 328 19.72 -68.62 10.72
CA ASP A 328 19.81 -67.81 11.95
C ASP A 328 20.29 -66.35 11.91
N LYS A 329 19.40 -65.42 12.33
CA LYS A 329 19.37 -64.88 13.71
C LYS A 329 18.31 -63.77 13.90
N ASP A 330 17.55 -63.95 14.98
CA ASP A 330 17.10 -62.95 15.96
C ASP A 330 16.47 -61.63 15.49
N ALA A 331 15.17 -61.47 15.78
CA ALA A 331 14.67 -60.62 16.88
C ALA A 331 13.23 -60.15 16.60
N HIS A 332 12.29 -60.71 17.34
CA HIS A 332 10.94 -60.17 17.48
C HIS A 332 10.97 -58.77 18.11
N ARG A 333 10.44 -57.77 17.38
CA ARG A 333 9.97 -56.53 18.01
C ARG A 333 8.73 -56.00 17.30
N GLN A 334 7.56 -56.31 17.86
CA GLN A 334 6.34 -55.56 17.63
C GLN A 334 6.40 -54.22 18.39
N PRO A 335 5.81 -53.14 17.87
CA PRO A 335 5.29 -52.08 18.71
C PRO A 335 3.76 -52.16 18.80
N ALA A 336 3.33 -52.22 20.05
CA ALA A 336 1.97 -52.29 20.52
C ALA A 336 1.18 -50.99 20.33
N ALA A 337 -0.12 -51.16 20.13
CA ALA A 337 -1.14 -50.13 20.27
C ALA A 337 -1.08 -49.46 21.65
N LYS A 338 -1.06 -48.12 21.68
CA LYS A 338 -1.28 -47.34 22.91
C LYS A 338 -2.61 -46.62 22.86
N ARG A 339 -3.52 -47.15 23.69
CA ARG A 339 -4.73 -46.52 24.22
C ARG A 339 -4.36 -45.25 24.99
N SER A 340 -5.00 -44.13 24.66
CA SER A 340 -5.02 -42.93 25.51
C SER A 340 -6.17 -43.06 26.52
N ARG A 341 -5.80 -43.25 27.79
CA ARG A 341 -6.68 -43.27 28.95
C ARG A 341 -7.10 -41.83 29.31
N THR A 342 -8.41 -41.63 29.42
CA THR A 342 -9.05 -40.60 30.24
C THR A 342 -8.72 -40.81 31.72
N SER A 343 -8.18 -39.78 32.36
CA SER A 343 -8.10 -39.67 33.81
C SER A 343 -8.66 -38.31 34.22
N ALA A 344 -9.87 -38.34 34.77
CA ALA A 344 -10.41 -37.28 35.59
C ALA A 344 -9.76 -37.37 36.98
N SER A 345 -9.18 -36.27 37.46
CA SER A 345 -9.05 -36.04 38.89
C SER A 345 -9.44 -34.60 39.20
N GLY A 346 -10.42 -34.46 40.08
CA GLY A 346 -10.87 -33.17 40.59
C GLY A 346 -9.83 -32.62 41.56
N ALA A 347 -9.46 -31.36 41.35
CA ALA A 347 -8.87 -30.51 42.36
C ALA A 347 -9.74 -29.25 42.48
N ARG A 348 -10.12 -28.95 43.72
CA ARG A 348 -10.96 -27.83 44.13
C ARG A 348 -10.39 -26.51 43.60
N ALA A 349 -11.27 -25.75 42.96
CA ALA A 349 -11.05 -24.40 42.50
C ALA A 349 -10.82 -23.43 43.67
N ASN A 350 -9.64 -22.80 43.71
CA ASN A 350 -9.48 -21.44 44.20
C ASN A 350 -9.48 -20.51 42.97
N SER A 351 -10.65 -20.26 42.41
CA SER A 351 -10.86 -19.34 41.31
C SER A 351 -10.99 -17.91 41.85
N SER A 352 -9.88 -17.16 41.99
CA SER A 352 -9.98 -15.70 42.12
C SER A 352 -8.72 -14.89 41.71
N ALA A 353 -7.73 -15.48 41.01
CA ALA A 353 -6.53 -14.74 40.58
C ALA A 353 -6.09 -14.97 39.11
N GLU A 354 -6.84 -15.70 38.29
CA GLU A 354 -6.43 -16.07 36.91
C GLU A 354 -6.71 -15.01 35.83
N SER A 355 -7.19 -13.81 36.15
CA SER A 355 -7.70 -12.89 35.13
C SER A 355 -6.74 -11.78 34.66
N GLU A 356 -5.56 -11.60 35.27
CA GLU A 356 -4.64 -10.50 34.90
C GLU A 356 -3.37 -10.91 34.16
N ASP A 357 -3.07 -12.22 34.10
CA ASP A 357 -1.92 -12.80 33.38
C ASP A 357 -2.23 -13.08 31.90
N LEU A 358 -3.36 -12.56 31.43
CA LEU A 358 -3.95 -12.91 30.13
C LEU A 358 -3.39 -12.08 28.96
N TRP A 359 -2.61 -11.04 29.25
CA TRP A 359 -2.08 -10.12 28.24
C TRP A 359 -0.53 -10.06 28.24
N ASP A 360 0.14 -11.22 28.28
CA ASP A 360 1.56 -11.30 27.94
C ASP A 360 1.73 -11.37 26.41
N VAL A 361 2.41 -10.37 25.82
CA VAL A 361 2.68 -10.32 24.37
C VAL A 361 4.03 -10.93 23.99
N ARG A 362 4.84 -11.33 24.98
CA ARG A 362 6.16 -11.92 24.73
C ARG A 362 6.01 -13.25 24.01
N GLY A 363 6.87 -13.47 23.02
CA GLY A 363 6.83 -14.69 22.24
C GLY A 363 7.25 -14.52 20.79
N SER A 364 7.19 -15.61 20.07
CA SER A 364 7.44 -15.69 18.63
C SER A 364 6.13 -15.76 17.89
N TYR A 365 6.04 -15.00 16.82
CA TYR A 365 4.90 -14.92 15.93
C TYR A 365 5.35 -15.29 14.52
N VAL A 366 4.51 -16.07 13.82
CA VAL A 366 4.59 -16.21 12.37
C VAL A 366 3.74 -15.09 11.79
N ILE A 367 4.33 -14.34 10.87
CA ILE A 367 3.72 -13.20 10.21
C ILE A 367 3.23 -13.63 8.83
N GLU A 368 2.07 -13.12 8.43
CA GLU A 368 1.53 -13.19 7.09
C GLU A 368 1.50 -11.77 6.54
N CYS A 369 2.21 -11.51 5.45
CA CYS A 369 2.27 -10.20 4.81
C CYS A 369 2.14 -10.37 3.29
N PRO A 370 0.91 -10.37 2.73
CA PRO A 370 0.66 -10.70 1.33
C PRO A 370 1.48 -9.86 0.35
N ASP A 371 1.65 -8.57 0.63
CA ASP A 371 2.41 -7.65 -0.24
C ASP A 371 3.89 -8.06 -0.34
N ILE A 372 4.47 -8.57 0.76
CA ILE A 372 5.88 -9.01 0.78
C ILE A 372 6.00 -10.43 0.21
N GLU A 373 5.07 -11.32 0.54
CA GLU A 373 5.07 -12.70 0.07
C GLU A 373 4.84 -12.81 -1.45
N GLU A 374 4.01 -11.93 -2.03
CA GLU A 374 3.73 -11.93 -3.46
C GLU A 374 4.96 -11.49 -4.28
N GLU A 375 5.71 -10.50 -3.79
CA GLU A 375 6.84 -9.92 -4.50
C GLU A 375 8.18 -10.62 -4.20
N TRP A 376 8.40 -11.06 -2.95
CA TRP A 376 9.67 -11.63 -2.48
C TRP A 376 9.55 -13.00 -1.81
N GLY A 377 8.35 -13.57 -1.69
CA GLY A 377 8.13 -14.83 -0.99
C GLY A 377 8.78 -16.03 -1.69
N GLU A 378 9.83 -16.59 -1.08
CA GLU A 378 10.26 -17.95 -1.39
C GLU A 378 9.30 -18.96 -0.76
N LYS A 379 9.14 -20.13 -1.41
CA LYS A 379 8.11 -21.13 -1.03
C LYS A 379 8.22 -21.67 0.40
N ASP A 380 9.35 -21.48 1.07
CA ASP A 380 9.66 -22.06 2.37
C ASP A 380 10.19 -21.03 3.39
N SER A 381 10.08 -19.73 3.11
CA SER A 381 10.54 -18.68 4.03
C SER A 381 9.37 -18.12 4.83
N ASP A 382 9.35 -18.42 6.13
CA ASP A 382 8.36 -17.86 7.05
C ASP A 382 8.78 -16.44 7.49
N LEU A 383 7.86 -15.48 7.42
CA LEU A 383 8.06 -14.17 8.05
C LEU A 383 7.92 -14.34 9.57
N THR A 384 8.84 -13.77 10.34
CA THR A 384 8.88 -13.98 11.80
C THR A 384 8.95 -12.67 12.56
N LEU A 385 8.36 -12.65 13.76
CA LEU A 385 8.43 -11.54 14.71
C LEU A 385 8.58 -12.08 16.14
N ASP A 386 9.65 -11.70 16.83
CA ASP A 386 9.95 -12.10 18.21
C ASP A 386 9.84 -10.88 19.14
N ILE A 387 8.90 -10.91 20.10
CA ILE A 387 8.64 -9.78 21.01
C ILE A 387 9.31 -9.99 22.38
N TYR A 388 10.12 -9.01 22.79
CA TYR A 388 10.90 -8.96 24.02
C TYR A 388 10.39 -7.85 24.94
N VAL A 389 10.44 -8.07 26.26
CA VAL A 389 10.27 -7.02 27.27
C VAL A 389 11.46 -7.06 28.20
N GLU A 390 12.27 -6.01 28.17
CA GLU A 390 13.51 -5.90 28.93
C GLU A 390 13.44 -4.80 29.98
N ASN A 391 14.10 -5.00 31.12
CA ASN A 391 14.17 -4.00 32.18
C ASN A 391 15.52 -3.28 32.14
N LYS A 392 15.57 -2.09 31.52
CA LYS A 392 16.76 -1.23 31.50
C LYS A 392 16.63 -0.18 32.59
N ASN A 393 17.58 -0.13 33.52
CA ASN A 393 17.59 0.81 34.66
C ASN A 393 16.30 0.77 35.49
N GLY A 394 15.74 -0.43 35.68
CA GLY A 394 14.49 -0.64 36.44
C GLY A 394 13.23 -0.15 35.71
N ARG A 395 13.32 0.18 34.42
CA ARG A 395 12.17 0.57 33.59
C ARG A 395 11.99 -0.44 32.45
N PRO A 396 10.79 -1.03 32.31
CA PRO A 396 10.52 -1.93 31.20
C PRO A 396 10.55 -1.18 29.87
N GLN A 397 11.07 -1.83 28.85
CA GLN A 397 11.00 -1.44 27.44
C GLN A 397 10.57 -2.65 26.64
N MET A 398 9.86 -2.41 25.54
CA MET A 398 9.39 -3.48 24.67
C MET A 398 10.04 -3.33 23.29
N PHE A 399 10.55 -4.45 22.79
CA PHE A 399 11.20 -4.56 21.49
C PHE A 399 10.57 -5.71 20.71
N ALA A 400 10.68 -5.69 19.38
CA ALA A 400 10.41 -6.88 18.58
C ALA A 400 11.45 -7.03 17.47
N MET A 401 12.07 -8.19 17.38
CA MET A 401 12.94 -8.52 16.25
C MET A 401 12.09 -9.11 15.14
N PHE A 402 12.32 -8.69 13.90
CA PHE A 402 11.54 -9.18 12.76
C PHE A 402 12.46 -9.60 11.62
N ASN A 403 12.01 -10.61 10.88
CA ASN A 403 12.59 -11.01 9.61
C ASN A 403 11.45 -11.15 8.60
N PHE A 404 11.37 -10.20 7.68
CA PHE A 404 10.35 -10.14 6.63
C PHE A 404 10.91 -10.50 5.25
N ILE A 405 11.87 -11.44 5.20
CA ILE A 405 12.56 -11.94 4.00
C ILE A 405 13.43 -10.88 3.32
N VAL A 406 12.85 -9.79 2.80
CA VAL A 406 13.54 -8.69 2.11
C VAL A 406 14.17 -7.69 3.09
N VAL A 407 13.60 -7.58 4.29
CA VAL A 407 14.08 -6.67 5.34
C VAL A 407 14.06 -7.39 6.67
N GLU A 408 15.14 -7.27 7.42
CA GLU A 408 15.20 -7.71 8.81
C GLU A 408 15.59 -6.56 9.73
N GLY A 409 15.22 -6.65 11.00
CA GLY A 409 15.52 -5.58 11.93
C GLY A 409 14.85 -5.70 13.28
N ILE A 410 14.67 -4.53 13.90
CA ILE A 410 14.15 -4.39 15.25
C ILE A 410 13.14 -3.24 15.34
N MET A 411 12.04 -3.51 16.01
CA MET A 411 11.00 -2.57 16.41
C MET A 411 11.21 -2.19 17.88
N ARG A 412 11.02 -0.91 18.21
CA ARG A 412 11.02 -0.38 19.57
C ARG A 412 9.71 0.34 19.82
N PHE A 413 9.02 -0.06 20.87
CA PHE A 413 7.66 0.38 21.14
C PHE A 413 7.66 1.65 21.99
N GLU A 414 6.78 2.59 21.63
CA GLU A 414 6.51 3.78 22.43
C GLU A 414 5.34 3.53 23.38
N ARG A 415 5.31 4.28 24.50
CA ARG A 415 4.14 4.30 25.38
C ARG A 415 2.91 4.69 24.55
N PRO A 416 1.80 3.94 24.62
CA PRO A 416 0.60 4.31 23.89
C PRO A 416 0.18 5.72 24.31
N THR A 417 -0.09 6.59 23.33
CA THR A 417 -0.64 7.91 23.66
C THR A 417 -1.99 7.68 24.30
N ASP A 418 -2.28 8.33 25.43
CA ASP A 418 -3.61 8.25 26.02
C ASP A 418 -4.59 8.81 24.99
N VAL A 419 -5.40 7.92 24.40
CA VAL A 419 -6.49 8.32 23.52
C VAL A 419 -7.29 9.34 24.32
N PRO A 420 -7.44 10.59 23.85
CA PRO A 420 -8.18 11.60 24.58
C PRO A 420 -9.54 11.00 24.90
N SER A 421 -9.75 10.66 26.17
CA SER A 421 -11.03 10.12 26.63
C SER A 421 -12.06 11.09 26.10
N PRO A 422 -13.06 10.64 25.32
CA PRO A 422 -14.08 11.53 24.79
C PRO A 422 -14.69 12.18 26.02
N LYS A 423 -14.33 13.45 26.24
CA LYS A 423 -14.83 14.22 27.38
C LYS A 423 -16.32 14.30 27.13
N ASN A 424 -17.08 13.45 27.81
CA ASN A 424 -18.52 13.54 27.89
C ASN A 424 -18.80 14.98 28.34
N SER A 425 -19.20 15.80 27.38
CA SER A 425 -19.43 17.24 27.54
C SER A 425 -20.77 17.50 28.22
N ASP A 426 -21.21 16.58 29.08
CA ASP A 426 -22.31 16.74 30.02
C ASP A 426 -21.90 17.60 31.23
N GLN A 427 -20.95 18.53 31.06
CA GLN A 427 -20.92 19.72 31.89
C GLN A 427 -22.12 20.59 31.52
N LYS A 428 -23.25 20.20 32.11
CA LYS A 428 -24.40 21.01 32.52
C LYS A 428 -24.03 22.50 32.50
N ARG A 429 -24.34 23.16 31.38
CA ARG A 429 -24.19 24.61 31.20
C ARG A 429 -24.98 25.29 32.32
N LYS A 430 -24.29 25.71 33.36
CA LYS A 430 -24.80 26.68 34.32
C LYS A 430 -24.95 27.97 33.54
N ARG A 431 -26.20 28.27 33.20
CA ARG A 431 -26.68 29.50 32.56
C ARG A 431 -26.22 30.68 33.41
N GLU A 432 -25.10 31.29 33.05
CA GLU A 432 -24.79 32.66 33.41
C GLU A 432 -25.17 33.58 32.26
N SER A 433 -25.87 34.62 32.65
CA SER A 433 -26.68 35.54 31.87
C SER A 433 -26.06 36.90 32.02
N THR A 434 -25.53 37.48 30.94
CA THR A 434 -25.20 38.92 30.79
C THR A 434 -24.55 39.10 29.41
N SER A 435 -25.25 39.52 28.34
CA SER A 435 -25.65 40.89 27.96
C SER A 435 -24.48 41.82 27.59
N SER A 436 -24.32 42.06 26.28
CA SER A 436 -23.64 43.12 25.49
C SER A 436 -22.92 42.44 24.32
N ILE A 437 -23.48 42.36 23.10
CA ILE A 437 -23.57 43.42 22.09
C ILE A 437 -22.31 44.28 22.09
N ASP A 438 -21.36 43.90 21.22
CA ASP A 438 -20.63 44.84 20.38
C ASP A 438 -20.57 44.21 18.98
N GLU A 439 -21.20 44.92 18.07
CA GLU A 439 -21.34 44.67 16.65
C GLU A 439 -20.19 45.41 15.97
N ASP A 440 -19.04 44.77 15.78
CA ASP A 440 -18.03 45.22 14.81
C ASP A 440 -17.06 44.08 14.47
N GLY A 441 -16.83 43.93 13.17
CA GLY A 441 -16.17 42.79 12.56
C GLY A 441 -14.68 42.66 12.87
N ASP A 442 -14.27 41.40 12.99
CA ASP A 442 -13.18 40.80 12.20
C ASP A 442 -13.07 39.34 12.64
N VAL A 443 -13.65 38.44 11.84
CA VAL A 443 -13.50 36.99 12.03
C VAL A 443 -12.08 36.65 11.61
N MET A 444 -11.13 36.83 12.53
CA MET A 444 -9.81 36.23 12.46
C MET A 444 -10.01 34.71 12.43
N MET A 445 -9.91 34.12 11.23
CA MET A 445 -9.75 32.69 11.04
C MET A 445 -8.54 32.26 11.87
N SER A 446 -8.80 31.73 13.06
CA SER A 446 -7.79 31.09 13.87
C SER A 446 -7.25 29.93 13.06
N ASP A 447 -6.02 30.13 12.57
CA ASP A 447 -5.17 29.18 11.89
C ASP A 447 -5.18 27.86 12.66
N VAL A 448 -6.04 26.93 12.22
CA VAL A 448 -6.05 25.55 12.70
C VAL A 448 -4.75 24.98 12.19
N SER A 449 -3.70 25.14 13.00
CA SER A 449 -2.40 24.53 12.80
C SER A 449 -2.63 23.03 12.63
N GLN A 450 -2.64 22.58 11.38
CA GLN A 450 -2.39 21.19 11.06
C GLN A 450 -1.07 20.87 11.75
N ASN A 451 -1.13 20.00 12.75
CA ASN A 451 0.02 19.34 13.36
C ASN A 451 0.71 18.50 12.27
N VAL A 452 1.39 19.17 11.33
CA VAL A 452 2.45 18.54 10.55
C VAL A 452 3.48 18.17 11.59
N ALA A 453 3.62 16.86 11.82
CA ALA A 453 4.56 16.26 12.74
C ALA A 453 5.94 16.84 12.49
N SER A 454 6.26 17.94 13.19
CA SER A 454 7.58 18.52 13.18
C SER A 454 8.53 17.42 13.58
N ASN A 455 9.68 17.35 12.92
CA ASN A 455 10.86 16.51 13.23
C ASN A 455 11.34 16.75 14.68
N SER A 456 10.50 16.46 15.66
CA SER A 456 10.82 16.49 17.06
C SER A 456 11.70 15.29 17.26
N LYS A 457 12.98 15.54 17.56
CA LYS A 457 13.89 14.53 18.13
C LYS A 457 13.09 13.68 19.11
N HIS A 458 12.88 12.40 18.79
CA HIS A 458 12.08 11.51 19.61
C HIS A 458 12.70 11.47 21.01
N LYS A 459 11.88 11.74 22.03
CA LYS A 459 12.38 11.73 23.40
C LYS A 459 12.55 10.28 23.81
N GLU A 460 13.75 9.88 24.21
CA GLU A 460 14.05 8.54 24.73
C GLU A 460 13.07 8.12 25.83
N SER A 461 12.56 9.09 26.61
CA SER A 461 11.51 8.91 27.61
C SER A 461 10.24 8.22 27.10
N ALA A 462 9.95 8.28 25.80
CA ALA A 462 8.77 7.68 25.17
C ALA A 462 8.83 6.15 25.10
N PHE A 463 10.03 5.56 25.09
CA PHE A 463 10.23 4.10 25.01
C PHE A 463 10.19 3.40 26.37
N PHE A 464 10.26 4.15 27.47
CA PHE A 464 10.18 3.58 28.81
C PHE A 464 8.72 3.37 29.21
N LEU A 465 8.35 2.11 29.40
CA LEU A 465 7.03 1.71 29.84
C LEU A 465 6.90 1.88 31.36
N GLY A 466 5.73 2.30 31.81
CA GLY A 466 5.35 2.22 33.22
C GLY A 466 5.17 0.78 33.66
N ALA A 467 5.22 0.50 34.96
CA ALA A 467 5.06 -0.85 35.50
C ALA A 467 3.71 -1.52 35.10
N ASN A 468 2.70 -0.71 34.77
CA ASN A 468 1.37 -1.15 34.35
C ASN A 468 1.12 -0.94 32.84
N ASP A 469 2.10 -0.43 32.10
CA ASP A 469 1.98 -0.22 30.66
C ASP A 469 2.22 -1.57 29.98
N LYS A 470 1.13 -2.35 29.82
CA LYS A 470 1.09 -3.56 29.01
C LYS A 470 -0.09 -3.50 28.05
N PRO A 471 -0.03 -4.19 26.89
CA PRO A 471 -1.19 -4.32 26.02
C PRO A 471 -2.40 -4.82 26.80
N THR A 472 -3.56 -4.25 26.52
CA THR A 472 -4.83 -4.64 27.16
C THR A 472 -5.95 -4.59 26.14
N ALA A 473 -7.08 -5.24 26.43
CA ALA A 473 -8.28 -5.15 25.59
C ALA A 473 -8.75 -3.71 25.35
N ARG A 474 -8.46 -2.78 26.27
CA ARG A 474 -8.82 -1.35 26.14
C ARG A 474 -7.77 -0.55 25.37
N ARG A 475 -6.53 -1.04 25.29
CA ARG A 475 -5.39 -0.42 24.61
C ARG A 475 -4.61 -1.49 23.85
N PRO A 476 -5.24 -2.13 22.83
CA PRO A 476 -4.61 -3.21 22.09
C PRO A 476 -3.59 -2.68 21.08
N THR A 477 -3.73 -1.42 20.65
CA THR A 477 -2.86 -0.78 19.66
C THR A 477 -1.69 -0.05 20.32
N TRP A 478 -0.49 -0.37 19.86
CA TRP A 478 0.76 0.13 20.37
C TRP A 478 1.57 0.79 19.25
N PRO A 479 2.00 2.04 19.44
CA PRO A 479 2.88 2.69 18.48
C PRO A 479 4.30 2.12 18.58
N TYR A 480 4.98 2.00 17.45
CA TYR A 480 6.36 1.58 17.40
C TYR A 480 7.14 2.32 16.31
N ARG A 481 8.46 2.30 16.47
CA ARG A 481 9.43 2.70 15.45
C ARG A 481 10.28 1.49 15.13
N TRP A 482 10.87 1.45 13.94
CA TRP A 482 11.71 0.33 13.55
C TRP A 482 13.01 0.82 12.92
N ARG A 483 14.03 -0.03 13.01
CA ARG A 483 15.31 0.07 12.29
C ARG A 483 15.62 -1.28 11.70
N GLY A 484 16.11 -1.31 10.48
CA GLY A 484 16.39 -2.57 9.80
C GLY A 484 17.35 -2.38 8.65
N GLU A 485 17.73 -3.49 8.06
CA GLU A 485 18.58 -3.57 6.89
C GLU A 485 17.96 -4.51 5.86
N GLU A 486 18.28 -4.26 4.60
CA GLU A 486 17.91 -5.14 3.50
C GLU A 486 18.77 -6.41 3.53
N THR A 487 18.14 -7.57 3.33
CA THR A 487 18.80 -8.88 3.55
C THR A 487 19.74 -9.30 2.41
N GLY A 488 19.67 -8.67 1.24
CA GLY A 488 20.53 -8.96 0.09
C GLY A 488 21.92 -8.33 0.20
N GLU A 489 22.00 -7.01 0.27
CA GLU A 489 23.24 -6.23 0.36
C GLU A 489 23.60 -5.82 1.80
N GLY A 490 22.69 -5.95 2.76
CA GLY A 490 22.91 -5.51 4.14
C GLY A 490 22.82 -3.98 4.31
N GLU A 491 22.10 -3.28 3.43
CA GLU A 491 21.99 -1.82 3.52
C GLU A 491 21.02 -1.40 4.62
N ILE A 492 21.52 -0.68 5.64
CA ILE A 492 20.70 -0.13 6.72
C ILE A 492 19.77 0.96 6.17
N GLN A 493 18.46 0.81 6.41
CA GLN A 493 17.45 1.78 5.97
C GLN A 493 17.41 3.02 6.86
N LEU A 494 18.01 4.11 6.38
CA LEU A 494 18.05 5.39 7.07
C LEU A 494 16.66 6.04 7.17
N GLY A 495 16.31 6.51 8.37
CA GLY A 495 15.08 7.26 8.61
C GLY A 495 13.81 6.40 8.70
N SER A 496 13.93 5.07 8.65
CA SER A 496 12.88 4.12 9.03
C SER A 496 12.31 4.44 10.42
N ASP A 497 13.17 4.81 11.37
CA ASP A 497 12.80 5.18 12.73
C ASP A 497 12.15 6.56 12.86
N LYS A 498 12.05 7.36 11.79
CA LYS A 498 11.33 8.65 11.81
C LYS A 498 9.82 8.46 11.72
N ARG A 499 9.37 7.38 11.08
CA ARG A 499 7.94 7.05 10.94
C ARG A 499 7.46 6.34 12.20
N LEU A 500 6.24 6.67 12.62
CA LEU A 500 5.58 6.05 13.75
C LEU A 500 4.52 5.11 13.19
N GLU A 501 4.75 3.81 13.34
CA GLU A 501 3.84 2.76 12.90
C GLU A 501 3.03 2.23 14.08
N SER A 502 2.07 1.35 13.82
CA SER A 502 1.23 0.78 14.87
C SER A 502 0.99 -0.70 14.69
N ILE A 503 0.93 -1.41 15.81
CA ILE A 503 0.59 -2.82 15.88
C ILE A 503 -0.51 -3.02 16.92
N THR A 504 -1.51 -3.82 16.58
CA THR A 504 -2.70 -4.08 17.39
C THR A 504 -2.73 -5.55 17.77
N PHE A 505 -2.71 -5.82 19.07
CA PHE A 505 -2.80 -7.16 19.64
C PHE A 505 -4.26 -7.58 19.83
N ASP A 506 -4.63 -8.78 19.35
CA ASP A 506 -5.99 -9.32 19.42
C ASP A 506 -6.00 -10.75 20.02
N ASP A 507 -7.19 -11.26 20.34
CA ASP A 507 -7.48 -12.57 20.91
C ASP A 507 -6.55 -12.94 22.07
N LYS A 508 -6.51 -12.08 23.10
CA LYS A 508 -5.67 -12.29 24.30
C LYS A 508 -4.19 -12.52 23.91
N ASN A 509 -3.70 -11.71 22.97
CA ASN A 509 -2.34 -11.74 22.41
C ASN A 509 -1.94 -12.99 21.63
N LYS A 510 -2.90 -13.82 21.20
CA LYS A 510 -2.58 -14.94 20.32
C LYS A 510 -2.40 -14.51 18.87
N SER A 511 -2.93 -13.34 18.53
CA SER A 511 -2.84 -12.78 17.19
C SER A 511 -2.50 -11.29 17.26
N LEU A 512 -1.92 -10.78 16.19
CA LEU A 512 -1.64 -9.35 16.03
C LEU A 512 -1.85 -8.93 14.58
N SER A 513 -2.01 -7.63 14.38
CA SER A 513 -2.05 -7.01 13.06
C SER A 513 -1.36 -5.65 13.10
N GLY A 514 -0.75 -5.22 12.00
CA GLY A 514 -0.04 -3.94 11.98
C GLY A 514 0.17 -3.39 10.57
N THR A 515 0.70 -2.18 10.52
CA THR A 515 1.19 -1.54 9.30
C THR A 515 2.70 -1.50 9.35
N PHE A 516 3.37 -1.84 8.27
CA PHE A 516 4.82 -1.76 8.14
C PHE A 516 5.14 -0.99 6.87
N THR A 517 5.97 0.04 6.98
CA THR A 517 6.40 0.82 5.82
C THR A 517 7.90 0.72 5.65
N CYS A 518 8.36 0.19 4.53
CA CYS A 518 9.77 0.17 4.14
C CYS A 518 9.97 0.70 2.71
N ASP A 519 11.20 1.06 2.36
CA ASP A 519 11.48 1.68 1.05
C ASP A 519 11.33 0.70 -0.12
N PHE A 520 11.39 -0.61 0.16
CA PHE A 520 11.30 -1.68 -0.86
C PHE A 520 9.85 -2.08 -1.18
N ALA A 521 9.03 -2.30 -0.15
CA ALA A 521 7.65 -2.78 -0.28
C ALA A 521 6.59 -1.66 -0.16
N GLY A 522 7.00 -0.43 0.15
CA GLY A 522 6.05 0.63 0.48
C GLY A 522 5.35 0.36 1.82
N GLU A 523 4.11 0.84 1.96
CA GLU A 523 3.26 0.56 3.12
C GLU A 523 2.52 -0.76 2.90
N CYS A 524 2.82 -1.76 3.72
CA CYS A 524 2.16 -3.06 3.72
C CYS A 524 1.43 -3.32 5.04
N LYS A 525 0.44 -4.21 4.98
CA LYS A 525 -0.31 -4.66 6.16
C LYS A 525 0.06 -6.10 6.46
N PHE A 526 0.33 -6.37 7.72
CA PHE A 526 0.67 -7.71 8.18
C PHE A 526 -0.27 -8.19 9.28
N THR A 527 -0.48 -9.50 9.32
CA THR A 527 -1.13 -10.21 10.42
C THR A 527 -0.14 -11.20 11.02
N GLY A 528 -0.34 -11.60 12.27
CA GLY A 528 0.58 -12.54 12.92
C GLY A 528 -0.13 -13.45 13.90
N LEU A 529 0.36 -14.67 14.03
CA LEU A 529 -0.12 -15.68 14.97
C LEU A 529 1.01 -16.11 15.89
N MET A 530 0.77 -16.08 17.21
CA MET A 530 1.74 -16.50 18.20
C MET A 530 1.95 -18.02 18.11
N ILE A 531 3.17 -18.43 17.81
CA ILE A 531 3.58 -19.85 17.75
C ILE A 531 4.25 -20.30 19.05
N ASN A 532 4.97 -19.40 19.73
CA ASN A 532 5.67 -19.71 20.98
C ASN A 532 5.51 -18.55 21.98
N ARG A 533 5.36 -18.87 23.27
CA ARG A 533 5.31 -17.85 24.36
C ARG A 533 6.69 -17.32 24.77
N ARG A 534 7.74 -17.87 24.19
CA ARG A 534 9.12 -17.45 24.42
C ARG A 534 9.72 -17.10 23.07
N PRO A 535 10.39 -15.94 22.94
CA PRO A 535 11.15 -15.60 21.74
C PRO A 535 12.13 -16.71 21.36
N GLN A 536 12.41 -16.88 20.07
CA GLN A 536 13.27 -17.98 19.61
C GLN A 536 14.71 -17.81 20.11
N ASP A 537 15.22 -16.58 20.10
CA ASP A 537 16.56 -16.27 20.57
C ASP A 537 16.54 -15.39 21.82
N SER A 538 16.74 -16.01 22.98
CA SER A 538 16.81 -15.30 24.26
C SER A 538 18.18 -14.70 24.58
N ARG A 539 19.18 -14.85 23.70
CA ARG A 539 20.55 -14.37 23.92
C ARG A 539 20.85 -13.03 23.28
N ILE A 540 19.98 -12.58 22.39
CA ILE A 540 20.15 -11.30 21.70
C ILE A 540 19.86 -10.17 22.67
N ASP A 541 20.73 -9.17 22.70
CA ASP A 541 20.52 -7.88 23.36
C ASP A 541 19.79 -6.95 22.36
N PRO A 542 18.47 -6.73 22.51
CA PRO A 542 17.69 -5.90 21.60
C PRO A 542 18.20 -4.46 21.54
N GLU A 543 18.73 -3.90 22.64
CA GLU A 543 19.23 -2.53 22.60
C GLU A 543 20.48 -2.44 21.72
N SER A 544 21.38 -3.42 21.82
CA SER A 544 22.54 -3.51 20.94
C SER A 544 22.14 -3.62 19.46
N GLN A 545 21.10 -4.43 19.15
CA GLN A 545 20.54 -4.53 17.79
C GLN A 545 19.92 -3.22 17.29
N TRP A 546 19.35 -2.42 18.19
CA TRP A 546 18.79 -1.11 17.88
C TRP A 546 19.88 -0.06 17.59
N GLU A 547 20.97 -0.10 18.35
CA GLU A 547 22.12 0.79 18.18
C GLU A 547 22.95 0.45 16.93
N SER A 548 23.11 -0.84 16.62
CA SER A 548 23.86 -1.33 15.45
C SER A 548 23.20 -1.00 14.10
N ARG A 549 21.94 -0.55 14.11
CA ARG A 549 21.19 -0.12 12.91
C ARG A 549 20.87 1.37 12.93
N SER A 550 21.67 2.15 13.66
CA SER A 550 21.56 3.61 13.70
C SER A 550 22.22 4.27 12.49
N GLU A 551 21.91 5.56 12.27
CA GLU A 551 22.59 6.38 11.26
C GLU A 551 24.11 6.43 11.46
N ALA A 552 24.58 6.42 12.71
CA ALA A 552 26.01 6.34 13.02
C ALA A 552 26.62 4.99 12.58
N ALA A 553 25.89 3.88 12.79
CA ALA A 553 26.33 2.57 12.34
C ALA A 553 26.35 2.46 10.81
N TYR A 554 25.40 3.09 10.11
CA TYR A 554 25.44 3.22 8.66
C TYR A 554 26.67 3.99 8.18
N GLU A 555 26.99 5.14 8.79
CA GLU A 555 28.19 5.90 8.43
C GLU A 555 29.48 5.10 8.66
N GLU A 556 29.55 4.32 9.75
CA GLU A 556 30.69 3.44 10.04
C GLU A 556 30.81 2.29 9.01
N ALA A 557 29.70 1.64 8.67
CA ALA A 557 29.65 0.60 7.63
C ALA A 557 30.09 1.16 6.28
N LEU A 558 29.63 2.37 5.93
CA LEU A 558 30.01 3.07 4.71
C LEU A 558 31.52 3.36 4.70
N GLN A 559 32.10 3.88 5.78
CA GLN A 559 33.55 4.12 5.86
C GLN A 559 34.37 2.83 5.73
N THR A 560 33.85 1.71 6.23
CA THR A 560 34.55 0.41 6.17
C THR A 560 34.53 -0.18 4.77
N ARG A 561 33.47 0.02 3.99
CA ARG A 561 33.35 -0.47 2.60
C ARG A 561 34.35 0.17 1.63
N TRP A 562 34.85 1.37 1.94
CA TRP A 562 35.76 2.14 1.08
C TRP A 562 37.23 2.13 1.54
N LYS A 563 37.57 1.37 2.59
CA LYS A 563 38.96 1.11 3.01
C LYS A 563 39.44 -0.22 2.47
#